data_AF-A0A4Y7RJU5-F1
#
_entry.id   AF-A0A4Y7RJU5-F1
#
_cell.length_a   1.000
_cell.length_b   1.000
_cell.length_c   1.000
_cell.angle_alpha   90.00
_cell.angle_beta   90.00
_cell.angle_gamma   90.00
#
_symmetry.space_group_name_H-M   'P 1'
#
loop_
_entity.id
_entity.type
_entity.pdbx_description
1 polymer ?
#
loop_
_entity_poly.entity_id
_entity_poly.type
_entity_poly.pdbx_seq_one_letter_code
_entity_poly.pdbx_strand_id
1 'polypeptide(L)'
;MVEPASPITSDKLSPAMGLALGLGLVFGREKRDLVFAWFVQTVVFVVFNKVCTSQYFLWYLLLLPLLIPQLSMSLQRAVACIIVWAATQGLWLSEAYKLEFLGENVYFGLWMRGLVYIVGNCWVLVQIMKAYRGSL
;
A
#
# COMPACT_ATOMS: atom_id res chain seq x y z
N MET A 1 33.75 -12.08 14.54
CA MET A 1 34.04 -11.23 13.38
C MET A 1 32.80 -10.37 13.18
N VAL A 2 32.84 -9.12 13.67
CA VAL A 2 31.71 -8.19 13.70
C VAL A 2 31.63 -7.52 12.33
N GLU A 3 30.50 -7.65 11.65
CA GLU A 3 30.22 -6.93 10.40
C GLU A 3 30.22 -5.41 10.70
N PRO A 4 30.96 -4.58 9.95
CA PRO A 4 30.87 -3.14 10.14
C PRO A 4 29.46 -2.68 9.72
N ALA A 5 28.79 -1.93 10.60
CA ALA A 5 27.53 -1.28 10.30
C ALA A 5 27.72 -0.44 9.02
N SER A 6 27.10 -0.87 7.92
CA SER A 6 27.04 -0.10 6.68
C SER A 6 26.60 1.33 7.03
N PRO A 7 27.21 2.38 6.45
CA PRO A 7 26.69 3.73 6.59
C PRO A 7 25.22 3.69 6.18
N ILE A 8 24.40 4.58 6.73
CA ILE A 8 23.00 4.74 6.30
C ILE A 8 23.07 5.27 4.87
N THR A 9 23.24 4.38 3.90
CA THR A 9 23.43 4.71 2.51
C THR A 9 22.05 5.15 1.97
N SER A 10 22.01 6.35 1.40
CA SER A 10 20.81 7.06 0.94
C SER A 10 19.98 6.29 -0.09
N ASP A 11 20.50 5.20 -0.63
CA ASP A 11 19.88 4.16 -1.47
C ASP A 11 18.79 3.34 -0.75
N LYS A 12 18.77 3.32 0.59
CA LYS A 12 17.65 2.75 1.36
C LYS A 12 16.48 3.73 1.52
N LEU A 13 16.68 4.99 1.16
CA LEU A 13 15.63 6.02 1.11
C LEU A 13 14.86 5.85 -0.22
N SER A 14 14.04 4.80 -0.27
CA SER A 14 13.28 4.42 -1.48
C SER A 14 12.45 5.58 -2.07
N PRO A 15 12.15 5.57 -3.40
CA PRO A 15 11.20 6.51 -4.01
C PRO A 15 9.84 6.57 -3.29
N ALA A 16 9.46 5.47 -2.62
CA ALA A 16 8.29 5.38 -1.77
C ALA A 16 8.32 6.37 -0.59
N MET A 17 9.49 6.62 0.01
CA MET A 17 9.63 7.64 1.07
C MET A 17 9.47 9.06 0.53
N GLY A 18 9.99 9.35 -0.67
CA GLY A 18 9.80 10.65 -1.33
C GLY A 18 8.33 10.93 -1.66
N LEU A 19 7.63 9.95 -2.25
CA LEU A 19 6.20 10.02 -2.50
C LEU A 19 5.39 10.16 -1.20
N ALA A 20 5.72 9.36 -0.19
CA ALA A 20 5.08 9.40 1.12
C ALA A 20 5.21 10.78 1.79
N LEU A 21 6.42 11.34 1.79
CA LEU A 21 6.69 12.67 2.36
C LEU A 21 6.01 13.79 1.56
N GLY A 22 6.05 13.71 0.23
CA GLY A 22 5.38 14.69 -0.64
C GLY A 22 3.86 14.72 -0.43
N LEU A 23 3.23 13.55 -0.34
CA LEU A 23 1.79 13.43 -0.05
C LEU A 23 1.46 13.95 1.36
N GLY A 24 2.29 13.61 2.36
CA GLY A 24 2.13 14.12 3.72
C GLY A 24 2.19 15.64 3.82
N LEU A 25 3.05 16.30 3.05
CA LEU A 25 3.15 17.77 3.02
C LEU A 25 1.97 18.43 2.26
N VAL A 26 1.45 17.78 1.22
CA VAL A 26 0.30 18.29 0.45
C VAL A 26 -1.00 18.14 1.25
N PHE A 27 -1.23 16.99 1.87
CA PHE A 27 -2.48 16.67 2.58
C PHE A 27 -2.46 17.05 4.07
N GLY A 28 -1.30 17.31 4.68
CA GLY A 28 -1.16 17.62 6.11
C GLY A 28 -1.52 19.05 6.52
N ARG A 29 -2.10 19.86 5.62
CA ARG A 29 -2.38 21.29 5.88
C ARG A 29 -3.54 21.52 6.85
N GLU A 30 -4.50 20.60 6.94
CA GLU A 30 -5.66 20.73 7.81
C GLU A 30 -5.76 19.55 8.78
N LYS A 31 -5.96 19.80 10.09
CA LYS A 31 -5.97 18.75 11.12
C LYS A 31 -7.03 17.67 10.87
N ARG A 32 -8.10 18.02 10.17
CA ARG A 32 -9.18 17.09 9.80
C ARG A 32 -8.72 16.01 8.81
N ASP A 33 -7.69 16.29 8.00
CA ASP A 33 -7.22 15.40 6.95
C ASP A 33 -5.99 14.58 7.34
N LEU A 34 -5.50 14.69 8.59
CA LEU A 34 -4.30 13.99 9.03
C LEU A 34 -4.43 12.46 8.98
N VAL A 35 -5.57 11.92 9.40
CA VAL A 35 -5.82 10.46 9.35
C VAL A 35 -5.85 9.97 7.90
N PHE A 36 -6.46 10.75 7.01
CA PHE A 36 -6.49 10.47 5.59
C PHE A 36 -5.10 10.55 4.97
N ALA A 37 -4.33 11.60 5.28
CA ALA A 37 -2.95 11.77 4.83
C ALA A 37 -2.08 10.59 5.28
N TRP A 38 -2.16 10.17 6.54
CA TRP A 38 -1.44 9.00 7.05
C TRP A 38 -1.87 7.70 6.38
N PHE A 39 -3.17 7.52 6.13
CA PHE A 39 -3.68 6.35 5.40
C PHE A 39 -3.08 6.31 3.99
N VAL A 40 -3.22 7.39 3.22
CA VAL A 40 -2.70 7.49 1.84
C VAL A 40 -1.19 7.29 1.82
N GLN A 41 -0.46 7.97 2.72
CA GLN A 41 0.99 7.85 2.86
C GLN A 41 1.41 6.41 3.14
N THR A 42 0.71 5.72 4.05
CA THR A 42 1.01 4.33 4.41
C THR A 42 0.73 3.37 3.27
N VAL A 43 -0.40 3.52 2.57
CA VAL A 43 -0.73 2.68 1.39
C VAL A 43 0.32 2.87 0.30
N VAL A 44 0.68 4.12 -0.02
CA VAL A 44 1.71 4.42 -1.04
C VAL A 44 3.06 3.86 -0.63
N PHE A 45 3.46 3.98 0.64
CA PHE A 45 4.69 3.39 1.14
C PHE A 45 4.72 1.87 0.92
N VAL A 46 3.64 1.16 1.27
CA VAL A 46 3.56 -0.30 1.14
C VAL A 46 3.57 -0.73 -0.32
N VAL A 47 2.76 -0.10 -1.17
CA VAL A 47 2.61 -0.49 -2.58
C VAL A 47 3.91 -0.34 -3.38
N PHE A 48 4.70 0.68 -3.06
CA PHE A 48 5.95 0.97 -3.77
C PHE A 48 7.20 0.52 -3.03
N ASN A 49 7.06 -0.24 -1.94
CA ASN A 49 8.22 -0.80 -1.26
C ASN A 49 8.85 -1.92 -2.10
N LYS A 50 10.18 -1.96 -2.15
CA LYS A 50 10.92 -3.02 -2.84
C LYS A 50 10.75 -4.38 -2.15
N VAL A 51 10.61 -4.37 -0.82
CA VAL A 51 10.34 -5.55 -0.01
C VAL A 51 8.92 -5.44 0.49
N CYS A 52 8.10 -6.45 0.25
CA CYS A 52 6.73 -6.49 0.76
C CYS A 52 6.56 -7.77 1.56
N THR A 53 6.04 -7.65 2.78
CA THR A 53 5.61 -8.78 3.61
C THR A 53 4.12 -8.62 3.93
N SER A 54 3.42 -9.73 4.20
CA SER A 54 1.98 -9.71 4.48
C SER A 54 1.62 -8.84 5.70
N GLN A 55 2.54 -8.66 6.63
CA GLN A 55 2.38 -7.79 7.80
C GLN A 55 2.04 -6.34 7.42
N TYR A 56 2.57 -5.83 6.30
CA TYR A 56 2.39 -4.44 5.89
C TYR A 56 0.92 -4.08 5.64
N PHE A 57 0.09 -5.05 5.27
CA PHE A 57 -1.32 -4.81 5.00
C PHE A 57 -2.08 -4.34 6.25
N LEU A 58 -1.63 -4.76 7.43
CA LEU A 58 -2.24 -4.32 8.68
C LEU A 58 -2.01 -2.83 8.93
N TRP A 59 -0.93 -2.24 8.44
CA TRP A 59 -0.58 -0.86 8.76
C TRP A 59 -1.64 0.14 8.31
N TYR A 60 -2.12 0.03 7.07
CA TYR A 60 -3.19 0.90 6.58
C TYR A 60 -4.59 0.39 6.95
N LEU A 61 -4.78 -0.92 7.15
CA LEU A 61 -6.07 -1.47 7.62
C LEU A 61 -6.41 -0.98 9.03
N LEU A 62 -5.43 -0.77 9.89
CA LEU A 62 -5.65 -0.19 11.23
C LEU A 62 -6.15 1.26 11.16
N LEU A 63 -5.80 2.00 10.11
CA LEU A 63 -6.26 3.37 9.88
C LEU A 63 -7.64 3.44 9.22
N LEU A 64 -8.07 2.38 8.54
CA LEU A 64 -9.31 2.36 7.76
C LEU A 64 -10.57 2.59 8.63
N PRO A 65 -10.76 1.96 9.81
CA PRO A 65 -11.92 2.23 10.68
C PRO A 65 -12.06 3.69 11.11
N LEU A 66 -10.94 4.39 11.28
CA LEU A 66 -10.93 5.82 11.63
C LEU A 66 -11.32 6.69 10.43
N LEU A 67 -11.11 6.20 9.20
CA LEU A 67 -11.42 6.89 7.96
C LEU A 67 -12.87 6.66 7.49
N ILE A 68 -13.46 5.49 7.78
CA ILE A 68 -14.81 5.09 7.33
C ILE A 68 -15.89 6.18 7.52
N PRO A 69 -15.99 6.87 8.68
CA PRO A 69 -17.03 7.90 8.89
C PRO A 69 -16.93 9.09 7.92
N GLN A 70 -15.75 9.29 7.32
CA GLN A 70 -15.45 10.41 6.42
C GLN A 70 -15.56 10.01 4.93
N LEU A 71 -15.78 8.71 4.66
CA LEU A 71 -15.92 8.17 3.31
C LEU A 71 -17.38 8.19 2.87
N SER A 72 -17.57 8.62 1.63
CA SER A 72 -18.86 8.70 0.97
C SER A 72 -18.83 7.94 -0.34
N MET A 73 -19.06 6.63 -0.25
CA MET A 73 -19.16 5.75 -1.41
C MET A 73 -20.36 4.83 -1.29
N SER A 74 -20.86 4.36 -2.44
CA SER A 74 -21.90 3.34 -2.45
C SER A 74 -21.35 2.00 -1.97
N LEU A 75 -22.22 1.16 -1.39
CA LEU A 75 -21.87 -0.19 -0.94
C LEU A 75 -21.26 -1.02 -2.08
N GLN A 76 -21.77 -0.88 -3.31
CA GLN A 76 -21.22 -1.57 -4.48
C GLN A 76 -19.74 -1.20 -4.74
N ARG A 77 -19.38 0.09 -4.62
CA ARG A 77 -17.99 0.52 -4.78
C ARG A 77 -17.11 0.05 -3.63
N ALA A 78 -17.62 0.05 -2.40
CA ALA A 78 -16.91 -0.47 -1.24
C ALA A 78 -16.62 -1.97 -1.39
N VAL A 79 -17.62 -2.77 -1.77
CA VAL A 79 -17.47 -4.21 -2.04
C VAL A 79 -16.49 -4.45 -3.18
N ALA A 80 -16.57 -3.68 -4.27
CA ALA A 80 -15.61 -3.77 -5.37
C ALA A 80 -14.17 -3.49 -4.91
N CYS A 81 -13.96 -2.49 -4.05
CA CYS A 81 -12.65 -2.20 -3.47
C CYS A 81 -12.12 -3.37 -2.63
N ILE A 82 -12.97 -3.97 -1.78
CA ILE A 82 -12.59 -5.13 -0.95
C ILE A 82 -12.22 -6.33 -1.83
N ILE A 83 -13.01 -6.62 -2.87
CA ILE A 83 -12.75 -7.74 -3.78
C ILE A 83 -11.44 -7.53 -4.52
N VAL A 84 -11.23 -6.36 -5.13
CA VAL A 84 -10.00 -6.05 -5.88
C VAL A 84 -8.78 -6.10 -4.96
N TRP A 85 -8.90 -5.52 -3.76
CA TRP A 85 -7.85 -5.57 -2.76
C TRP A 85 -7.52 -7.01 -2.37
N ALA A 86 -8.50 -7.81 -1.92
CA ALA A 86 -8.25 -9.18 -1.49
C ALA A 86 -7.72 -10.08 -2.62
N ALA A 87 -8.24 -9.92 -3.84
CA ALA A 87 -7.81 -10.72 -5.00
C ALA A 87 -6.36 -10.43 -5.39
N THR A 88 -5.98 -9.14 -5.47
CA THR A 88 -4.60 -8.76 -5.83
C THR A 88 -3.58 -9.22 -4.79
N GLN A 89 -3.94 -9.15 -3.50
CA GLN A 89 -3.14 -9.68 -2.41
C GLN A 89 -2.99 -11.20 -2.50
N GLY A 90 -4.09 -11.94 -2.66
CA GLY A 90 -4.07 -13.40 -2.76
C GLY A 90 -3.28 -13.89 -3.98
N LEU A 91 -3.43 -13.21 -5.12
CA LEU A 91 -2.67 -13.52 -6.33
C LEU A 91 -1.17 -13.39 -6.11
N TRP A 92 -0.71 -12.27 -5.54
CA TRP A 92 0.70 -12.04 -5.25
C TRP A 92 1.24 -13.00 -4.18
N LEU A 93 0.51 -13.18 -3.07
CA LEU A 93 0.88 -14.10 -1.98
C LEU A 93 1.00 -15.55 -2.45
N SER A 94 0.16 -16.00 -3.38
CA SER A 94 0.26 -17.36 -3.90
C SER A 94 1.54 -17.63 -4.68
N GLU A 95 2.10 -16.63 -5.40
CA GLU A 95 3.40 -16.80 -6.05
C GLU A 95 4.55 -16.68 -5.06
N ALA A 96 4.44 -15.79 -4.07
CA ALA A 96 5.41 -15.71 -2.98
C ALA A 96 5.48 -17.04 -2.23
N TYR A 97 4.33 -17.68 -1.95
CA TYR A 97 4.28 -18.99 -1.30
C TYR A 97 4.98 -20.08 -2.11
N LYS A 98 4.71 -20.17 -3.42
CA LYS A 98 5.34 -21.16 -4.29
C LYS A 98 6.86 -20.96 -4.38
N LEU A 99 7.30 -19.71 -4.46
CA LEU A 99 8.72 -19.39 -4.52
C LEU A 99 9.42 -19.73 -3.20
N GLU A 100 8.87 -19.30 -2.06
CA GLU A 100 9.52 -19.38 -0.75
C GLU A 100 9.39 -20.77 -0.10
N PHE A 101 8.23 -21.41 -0.18
CA PHE A 101 7.96 -22.67 0.52
C PHE A 101 8.06 -23.91 -0.37
N LEU A 102 7.66 -23.81 -1.63
CA LEU A 102 7.72 -24.95 -2.57
C LEU A 102 9.01 -24.95 -3.39
N GLY A 103 9.77 -23.85 -3.40
CA GLY A 103 11.00 -23.72 -4.17
C GLY A 103 10.78 -23.72 -5.69
N GLU A 104 9.57 -23.41 -6.15
CA GLU A 104 9.24 -23.37 -7.58
C GLU A 104 9.79 -22.12 -8.25
N ASN A 105 10.27 -22.25 -9.49
CA ASN A 105 10.80 -21.13 -10.28
C ASN A 105 9.68 -20.27 -10.89
N VAL A 106 8.96 -19.51 -10.05
CA VAL A 106 7.83 -18.66 -10.45
C VAL A 106 8.19 -17.19 -10.68
N TYR A 107 9.47 -16.86 -10.90
CA TYR A 107 9.96 -15.47 -10.98
C TYR A 107 9.19 -14.58 -11.97
N PHE A 108 8.89 -15.07 -13.18
CA PHE A 108 8.12 -14.31 -14.16
C PHE A 108 6.66 -14.12 -13.73
N GLY A 109 6.05 -15.17 -13.15
CA GLY A 109 4.70 -15.11 -12.59
C GLY A 109 4.62 -14.12 -11.44
N LEU A 110 5.59 -14.15 -10.52
CA LEU A 110 5.71 -13.21 -9.41
C LEU A 110 5.85 -11.76 -9.92
N TRP A 111 6.65 -11.53 -10.96
CA TRP A 111 6.79 -10.21 -11.57
C TRP A 111 5.46 -9.70 -12.16
N MET A 112 4.79 -10.51 -12.98
CA MET A 112 3.48 -10.16 -13.55
C MET A 112 2.43 -9.89 -12.48
N ARG A 113 2.35 -10.74 -11.45
CA ARG A 113 1.39 -10.55 -10.34
C ARG A 113 1.76 -9.38 -9.44
N GLY A 114 3.04 -9.01 -9.36
CA GLY A 114 3.50 -7.77 -8.74
C GLY A 114 2.96 -6.53 -9.46
N LEU A 115 2.94 -6.53 -10.80
CA LEU A 115 2.32 -5.44 -11.57
C LEU A 115 0.81 -5.36 -11.32
N VAL A 116 0.11 -6.50 -11.33
CA VAL A 116 -1.33 -6.57 -11.01
C VAL A 116 -1.59 -6.06 -9.59
N TYR A 117 -0.74 -6.43 -8.63
CA TYR A 117 -0.79 -5.95 -7.27
C TYR A 117 -0.68 -4.41 -7.19
N ILE A 118 0.30 -3.81 -7.87
CA ILE A 118 0.49 -2.36 -7.86
C ILE A 118 -0.73 -1.66 -8.46
N VAL A 119 -1.15 -2.07 -9.66
CA VAL A 119 -2.29 -1.46 -10.37
C VAL A 119 -3.58 -1.59 -9.56
N GLY A 120 -3.84 -2.77 -9.01
CA GLY A 120 -5.03 -3.03 -8.19
C GLY A 120 -5.08 -2.19 -6.92
N ASN A 121 -3.97 -2.13 -6.17
CA ASN A 121 -3.91 -1.33 -4.95
C ASN A 121 -3.95 0.18 -5.25
N CYS A 122 -3.31 0.67 -6.32
CA CYS A 122 -3.44 2.06 -6.75
C CYS A 122 -4.88 2.40 -7.15
N TRP A 123 -5.58 1.51 -7.85
CA TRP A 123 -6.98 1.71 -8.19
C TRP A 123 -7.85 1.81 -6.94
N VAL A 124 -7.69 0.91 -5.96
CA VAL A 124 -8.41 0.94 -4.68
C VAL A 124 -8.14 2.26 -3.94
N LEU A 125 -6.87 2.68 -3.87
CA LEU A 125 -6.49 3.94 -3.25
C LEU A 125 -7.20 5.14 -3.91
N VAL A 126 -7.22 5.20 -5.24
CA VAL A 126 -7.91 6.26 -5.99
C VAL A 126 -9.42 6.27 -5.70
N GLN A 127 -10.07 5.10 -5.57
CA GLN A 127 -11.49 5.04 -5.21
C GLN A 127 -11.75 5.59 -3.80
N ILE A 128 -10.87 5.27 -2.84
CA ILE A 128 -10.96 5.78 -1.46
C ILE A 128 -10.74 7.30 -1.45
N MET A 129 -9.74 7.80 -2.18
CA MET A 129 -9.46 9.24 -2.29
C MET A 129 -10.65 10.00 -2.90
N LYS A 130 -11.29 9.46 -3.96
CA LYS A 130 -12.49 10.06 -4.57
C LYS A 130 -13.72 10.03 -3.65
N ALA A 131 -13.78 9.08 -2.73
CA ALA A 131 -14.88 8.94 -1.78
C ALA A 131 -14.72 9.83 -0.55
N TYR A 132 -13.52 10.33 -0.29
CA TYR A 132 -13.23 11.15 0.89
C TYR A 132 -13.92 12.53 0.77
N ARG A 133 -14.66 12.91 1.82
CA ARG A 133 -15.44 14.17 1.87
C ARG A 133 -14.67 15.38 2.42
N GLY A 134 -13.38 15.24 2.76
CA GLY A 134 -12.56 16.38 3.19
C GLY A 134 -12.29 17.37 2.05
N SER A 135 -11.93 18.60 2.41
CA SER A 135 -11.63 19.71 1.49
C SER A 135 -10.42 19.35 0.60
N LEU A 136 -10.68 18.84 -0.61
CA LEU A 136 -9.67 18.63 -1.65
C LEU A 136 -9.48 19.89 -2.49
#